data_AF-A0A6L7JRD9-F1
#
_entry.id   AF-A0A6L7JRD9-F1
#
_cell.length_a   1.000
_cell.length_b   1.000
_cell.length_c   1.000
_cell.angle_alpha   90.00
_cell.angle_beta   90.00
_cell.angle_gamma   90.00
#
_symmetry.space_group_name_H-M   'P 1'
#
loop_
_entity.id
_entity.type
_entity.pdbx_description
1 polymer ?
#
loop_
_entity_poly.entity_id
_entity_poly.type
_entity_poly.pdbx_seq_one_letter_code
_entity_poly.pdbx_strand_id
1 'polypeptide(L)' 'MLDDFKKVVAITKFKEQFLELLDQIDDEGLTVTKYGKPIVRIVPYRNQNAELIGSLKQEIKIKGSVYSTDLDWEANDQY' A
#
# COMPACT_ATOMS: atom_id res chain seq x y z
N MET A 1 24.71 10.08 -12.85
CA MET A 1 23.85 11.28 -12.92
C MET A 1 22.51 10.78 -13.42
N LEU A 2 21.67 10.26 -12.50
CA LEU A 2 20.29 9.94 -12.84
C LEU A 2 19.53 11.26 -12.75
N ASP A 3 18.87 11.63 -13.84
CA ASP A 3 17.87 12.69 -13.87
C ASP A 3 16.96 12.56 -12.65
N ASP A 4 16.91 13.64 -11.88
CA ASP A 4 15.94 13.88 -10.82
C ASP A 4 14.56 13.52 -11.39
N PHE A 5 13.99 12.39 -10.98
CA PHE A 5 12.65 11.97 -11.37
C PHE A 5 11.72 13.09 -10.94
N LYS A 6 11.38 13.95 -11.90
CA LYS A 6 10.68 15.18 -11.60
C LYS A 6 9.30 14.76 -11.15
N LYS A 7 9.08 14.76 -9.83
CA LYS A 7 7.82 14.41 -9.14
C LYS A 7 6.60 15.16 -9.67
N VAL A 8 6.83 16.19 -10.49
CA VAL A 8 5.84 16.98 -11.18
C VAL A 8 6.14 17.05 -12.68
N VAL A 9 5.18 16.64 -13.51
CA VAL A 9 5.25 16.71 -14.98
C VAL A 9 4.09 17.52 -15.56
N ALA A 10 4.31 18.19 -16.69
CA ALA A 10 3.24 18.86 -17.43
C ALA A 10 2.42 17.86 -18.26
N ILE A 11 1.12 18.12 -18.42
CA ILE A 11 0.19 17.22 -19.13
C ILE A 11 0.59 16.94 -20.58
N THR A 12 1.26 17.87 -21.27
CA THR A 12 1.73 17.65 -22.65
C THR A 12 2.80 16.57 -22.70
N LYS A 13 3.84 16.70 -21.87
CA LYS A 13 4.92 15.70 -21.74
C LYS A 13 4.38 14.37 -21.24
N PHE A 14 3.42 14.40 -20.31
CA PHE A 14 2.77 13.21 -19.81
C PHE A 14 2.02 12.43 -20.90
N LYS A 15 1.36 13.12 -21.85
CA LYS A 15 0.68 12.45 -22.97
C LYS A 15 1.64 11.84 -23.98
N GLU A 16 2.78 12.48 -24.22
CA GLU A 16 3.79 12.02 -25.17
C GLU A 16 4.59 10.81 -24.65
N GLN A 17 4.85 10.76 -23.34
CA GLN A 17 5.74 9.77 -22.70
C GLN A 17 5.01 8.91 -21.67
N PHE A 18 3.68 8.76 -21.80
CA PHE A 18 2.84 8.15 -20.76
C PHE A 18 3.33 6.77 -20.30
N LEU A 19 3.61 5.86 -21.24
CA LEU A 19 3.99 4.48 -20.92
C LEU A 19 5.37 4.41 -20.26
N GLU A 20 6.37 5.09 -20.82
CA GLU A 20 7.72 5.15 -20.23
C GLU A 20 7.70 5.76 -18.83
N LEU A 21 6.86 6.79 -18.62
CA LEU A 21 6.73 7.42 -17.31
C LEU A 21 6.08 6.49 -16.28
N LEU A 22 5.11 5.65 -16.67
CA LEU A 22 4.47 4.68 -15.77
C LEU A 22 5.45 3.64 -15.23
N ASP A 23 6.34 3.13 -16.08
CA ASP A 23 7.32 2.10 -15.72
C ASP A 23 8.35 2.59 -14.69
N GLN A 24 8.47 3.90 -14.55
CA GLN A 24 9.47 4.55 -13.72
C GLN A 24 8.89 5.21 -12.46
N ILE A 25 7.58 5.09 -12.22
CA ILE A 25 6.93 5.67 -11.04
C ILE A 25 7.37 4.90 -9.79
N ASP A 26 8.08 5.60 -8.92
CA ASP A 26 8.46 5.10 -7.61
C ASP A 26 7.31 5.22 -6.59
N ASP A 27 7.62 4.81 -5.37
CA ASP A 27 6.71 4.79 -4.24
C ASP A 27 6.14 6.16 -3.83
N GLU A 28 6.80 7.26 -4.20
CA GLU A 28 6.27 8.59 -3.94
C GLU A 28 5.24 9.02 -4.98
N GLY A 29 5.24 8.42 -6.17
CA GLY A 29 4.31 8.72 -7.23
C GLY A 29 4.63 10.00 -8.01
N LEU A 30 3.85 10.22 -9.08
CA LEU A 30 4.04 11.30 -10.04
C LEU A 30 2.83 12.24 -10.06
N THR A 31 3.06 13.54 -9.92
CA THR A 31 2.03 14.58 -10.04
C THR A 31 2.00 15.13 -11.46
N VAL A 32 0.83 15.11 -12.09
CA VAL A 32 0.62 15.72 -13.42
C VAL A 32 -0.04 17.08 -13.24
N THR A 33 0.48 18.08 -13.94
CA THR A 33 -0.01 19.47 -13.90
C THR A 33 -0.54 19.92 -15.25
N LYS A 34 -1.48 20.86 -15.21
CA LYS A 34 -1.96 21.61 -16.38
C LYS A 34 -1.90 23.10 -16.06
N TYR A 35 -1.15 23.86 -16.86
CA TYR A 35 -0.89 25.29 -16.61
C TYR A 35 -0.31 25.57 -15.21
N GLY A 36 0.63 24.74 -14.76
CA GLY A 36 1.27 24.84 -13.44
C GLY A 36 0.39 24.41 -12.26
N LYS A 37 -0.87 24.02 -12.49
CA LYS A 37 -1.78 23.55 -11.43
C LYS A 37 -1.80 22.02 -11.41
N PRO A 38 -1.65 21.37 -10.24
CA PRO A 38 -1.79 19.93 -10.13
C PRO A 38 -3.23 19.51 -10.46
N ILE A 39 -3.37 18.45 -11.27
CA ILE A 39 -4.68 17.95 -11.71
C ILE A 39 -4.89 16.47 -11.39
N VAL A 40 -3.82 15.68 -11.30
CA VAL A 40 -3.87 14.27 -10.92
C VAL A 40 -2.53 13.85 -10.33
N ARG A 41 -2.56 12.88 -9.42
CA ARG A 41 -1.38 12.17 -8.93
C ARG A 41 -1.55 10.69 -9.24
N ILE A 42 -0.48 10.08 -9.73
CA ILE A 42 -0.41 8.66 -10.08
C ILE A 42 0.54 8.02 -9.08
N VAL A 43 0.07 6.97 -8.43
CA VAL A 43 0.84 6.22 -7.44
C VAL A 43 0.81 4.75 -7.82
N PRO A 44 1.88 3.98 -7.54
CA PRO A 44 1.87 2.55 -7.75
C PRO A 44 0.72 1.90 -6.98
N TYR A 45 0.06 0.92 -7.60
CA TYR A 45 -0.94 0.12 -6.90
C TYR A 45 -0.23 -0.88 -5.98
N ARG A 46 -0.18 -0.59 -4.68
CA ARG A 46 0.41 -1.51 -3.70
C ARG A 46 -0.64 -2.46 -3.12
N ASN A 47 -0.27 -3.73 -3.03
CA ASN A 47 -0.98 -4.70 -2.21
C ASN A 47 -0.49 -4.56 -0.76
N GLN A 48 -1.03 -3.57 -0.03
CA GLN A 48 -0.57 -3.14 1.30
C GLN A 48 -0.59 -4.26 2.36
N ASN A 49 -1.32 -5.33 2.11
CA ASN A 49 -1.56 -6.38 3.09
C ASN A 49 -0.33 -7.26 3.34
N ALA A 50 0.53 -7.47 2.33
CA ALA A 50 1.68 -8.36 2.45
C ALA A 50 2.71 -7.87 3.48
N GLU A 51 2.94 -6.56 3.54
CA GLU A 51 3.88 -5.93 4.47
C GLU A 51 3.36 -5.91 5.91
N LEU A 52 2.04 -5.98 6.10
CA LEU A 52 1.40 -5.96 7.42
C LEU A 52 1.39 -7.34 8.09
N ILE A 53 1.40 -8.43 7.32
CA ILE A 53 1.40 -9.80 7.84
C ILE A 53 2.69 -10.03 8.64
N GLY A 54 2.55 -10.21 9.96
CA GLY A 54 3.68 -10.46 10.86
C GLY A 54 4.51 -9.22 11.21
N SER A 55 4.12 -8.02 10.77
CA SER A 55 4.78 -6.74 11.14
C SER A 55 4.89 -6.52 12.65
N LEU A 56 4.01 -7.14 13.44
CA LEU A 56 3.97 -7.05 14.89
C LEU A 56 4.42 -8.35 15.61
N LYS A 57 5.02 -9.31 14.89
CA LYS A 57 5.36 -10.65 15.41
C LYS A 57 6.24 -10.61 16.67
N GLN A 58 7.06 -9.58 16.84
CA GLN A 58 7.95 -9.42 18.00
C GLN A 58 7.42 -8.42 19.04
N GLU A 59 6.43 -7.62 18.68
CA GLU A 59 5.84 -6.58 19.54
C GLU A 59 4.59 -7.10 20.28
N ILE A 60 3.90 -8.11 19.75
CA ILE A 60 2.71 -8.69 20.37
C ILE A 60 3.10 -9.75 21.41
N LYS A 61 2.61 -9.57 22.64
CA LYS A 61 2.64 -10.58 23.69
C LYS A 61 1.25 -11.14 23.91
N ILE A 62 1.11 -12.46 23.79
CA ILE A 62 -0.11 -13.16 24.17
C ILE A 62 -0.23 -13.12 25.71
N LYS A 63 -1.30 -12.52 26.22
CA LYS A 63 -1.66 -12.58 27.64
C LYS A 63 -2.86 -13.51 27.77
N GLY A 64 -2.70 -14.65 28.43
CA GLY A 64 -3.75 -15.66 28.62
C GLY A 64 -3.72 -16.80 27.60
N SER A 65 -4.77 -17.63 27.59
CA SER A 65 -4.92 -18.76 26.67
C SER A 65 -5.70 -18.34 25.42
N VAL A 66 -5.05 -18.33 24.26
CA VAL A 66 -5.71 -18.03 22.96
C VAL A 66 -6.60 -19.16 22.44
N TYR A 67 -6.56 -20.32 23.11
CA TYR A 67 -7.38 -21.49 22.81
C TYR A 67 -8.59 -21.62 23.74
N SER A 68 -8.76 -20.66 24.66
CA SER A 68 -9.91 -20.59 25.57
C SER A 68 -10.85 -19.48 25.11
N THR A 69 -12.15 -19.74 25.15
CA THR A 69 -13.19 -18.71 25.06
C THR A 69 -13.61 -18.20 26.44
N ASP A 70 -12.99 -18.72 27.51
CA ASP A 70 -13.37 -18.53 28.91
C ASP A 70 -14.84 -18.91 29.20
N LEU A 71 -15.42 -19.72 28.33
CA LEU A 71 -16.74 -20.34 28.47
C LEU A 71 -16.54 -21.84 28.64
N ASP A 72 -17.12 -22.40 29.69
CA ASP A 72 -17.30 -23.84 29.81
C ASP A 72 -18.29 -24.27 28.73
N TRP A 73 -17.78 -24.78 27.61
CA TRP A 73 -18.59 -25.39 26.58
C TRP A 73 -18.90 -26.84 27.01
N GLU A 74 -20.13 -27.07 27.46
CA GLU A 74 -20.64 -28.42 27.65
C GLU A 74 -21.29 -28.90 26.35
N ALA A 75 -20.50 -29.61 25.53
CA ALA A 75 -21.05 -30.46 24.48
C ALA A 75 -21.77 -31.63 25.12
N ASN A 76 -23.05 -31.48 25.42
CA ASN A 76 -23.87 -32.63 25.78
C ASN A 76 -24.17 -33.42 24.49
N ASP A 77 -23.20 -34.21 24.04
CA ASP A 77 -23.39 -35.17 22.95
C ASP A 77 -24.12 -36.38 23.52
N GLN A 78 -25.46 -36.33 23.49
CA GLN A 78 -26.32 -37.47 23.81
C GLN A 78 -26.58 -38.26 22.53
N TYR A 79 -25.80 -39.33 22.33
CA TYR A 79 -26.12 -40.41 21.40
C TYR A 79 -25.89 -41.77 22.06
#